data_AF-A0A6N4V1N4-F1
#
_entry.id   AF-A0A6N4V1N4-F1
#
_cell.length_a   1.000
_cell.length_b   1.000
_cell.length_c   1.000
_cell.angle_alpha   90.00
_cell.angle_beta   90.00
_cell.angle_gamma   90.00
#
_symmetry.space_group_name_H-M   'P 1'
#
loop_
_entity.id
_entity.type
_entity.pdbx_description
1 polymer ?
#
loop_
_entity_poly.entity_id
_entity_poly.type
_entity_poly.pdbx_seq_one_letter_code
_entity_poly.pdbx_strand_id
1 'polypeptide(L)'
;MPLQKRRLLTVLTTLLIAGAIPSCTTTAATTERRSAELTVVPEALTLHDATVTRLHYLSDAHPTGRDLDQNWADLYLPAGTHAFNSVPLVVLIHGGGWQSTMGAGVFAGLARELSSRGMAVYNIEYRRLGSGGGWPTTFDDVARAMDYVAEVALRYPQLAIEDALVVGHSAGAQLAVWASTRQDLRGDEVGFQPRFRPTRVISLAGPLDMVYAANHGDNRIVAVLGGRPADVPKRYASVDPIQNLDPNVPVIAIHGSLDTVVAPANSQRYVAALKKRGGRAAVELLPGENHTSIVSTRSPSFRRVLNLITATAKAELDQLPVK
;
A
#
# COMPACT_ATOMS: atom_id res chain seq x y z
N MET A 1 -43.25 43.68 5.81
CA MET A 1 -42.69 44.81 5.02
C MET A 1 -41.17 44.63 4.97
N PRO A 2 -40.44 45.03 3.91
CA PRO A 2 -40.86 45.77 2.70
C PRO A 2 -40.65 45.01 1.36
N LEU A 3 -41.00 45.70 0.25
CA LEU A 3 -40.46 45.72 -1.15
C LEU A 3 -39.65 44.52 -1.74
N GLN A 4 -39.66 44.22 -3.06
CA GLN A 4 -40.55 44.57 -4.21
C GLN A 4 -40.24 43.63 -5.42
N LYS A 5 -41.05 43.62 -6.50
CA LYS A 5 -40.82 42.84 -7.75
C LYS A 5 -41.02 43.67 -9.04
N ARG A 6 -40.11 43.54 -10.02
CA ARG A 6 -40.24 43.65 -11.51
C ARG A 6 -38.79 43.63 -12.11
N ARG A 7 -38.37 42.97 -13.20
CA ARG A 7 -38.87 42.43 -14.51
C ARG A 7 -38.82 43.37 -15.74
N LEU A 8 -37.85 43.11 -16.62
CA LEU A 8 -37.76 43.22 -18.11
C LEU A 8 -36.47 42.45 -18.56
N LEU A 9 -36.12 41.99 -19.77
CA LEU A 9 -36.52 42.17 -21.20
C LEU A 9 -35.98 43.48 -21.86
N THR A 10 -35.56 43.55 -23.15
CA THR A 10 -35.88 42.74 -24.36
C THR A 10 -34.80 42.84 -25.49
N VAL A 11 -34.38 41.71 -26.11
CA VAL A 11 -34.11 41.44 -27.58
C VAL A 11 -32.91 42.03 -28.42
N LEU A 12 -32.52 41.19 -29.42
CA LEU A 12 -31.56 41.20 -30.56
C LEU A 12 -31.17 42.49 -31.33
N THR A 13 -30.03 42.41 -32.07
CA THR A 13 -29.93 42.75 -33.53
C THR A 13 -28.82 41.97 -34.26
N THR A 14 -28.84 41.88 -35.61
CA THR A 14 -27.92 41.06 -36.46
C THR A 14 -27.66 41.70 -37.84
N LEU A 15 -26.49 41.45 -38.49
CA LEU A 15 -26.13 41.72 -39.91
C LEU A 15 -24.93 40.79 -40.30
N LEU A 16 -24.56 40.37 -41.53
CA LEU A 16 -24.82 40.71 -42.96
C LEU A 16 -24.10 41.99 -43.46
N ILE A 17 -23.48 42.12 -44.67
CA ILE A 17 -23.15 41.27 -45.86
C ILE A 17 -21.71 41.67 -46.37
N ALA A 18 -21.06 41.34 -47.51
CA ALA A 18 -21.21 40.50 -48.74
C ALA A 18 -19.83 40.40 -49.46
N GLY A 19 -19.68 39.56 -50.52
CA GLY A 19 -18.61 39.67 -51.54
C GLY A 19 -18.22 38.36 -52.26
N ALA A 20 -18.08 38.35 -53.60
CA ALA A 20 -17.83 37.13 -54.39
C ALA A 20 -17.11 37.34 -55.75
N ILE A 21 -16.09 36.50 -56.01
CA ILE A 21 -15.47 36.01 -57.29
C ILE A 21 -15.27 36.97 -58.49
N PRO A 22 -14.08 36.94 -59.13
CA PRO A 22 -14.02 36.33 -60.48
C PRO A 22 -12.87 35.33 -60.68
N SER A 23 -13.01 34.43 -61.65
CA SER A 23 -12.04 33.37 -61.97
C SER A 23 -10.93 33.84 -62.92
N CYS A 24 -9.75 33.20 -62.86
CA CYS A 24 -8.72 33.28 -63.89
C CYS A 24 -8.02 31.91 -64.06
N THR A 25 -7.41 31.65 -65.22
CA THR A 25 -6.88 30.33 -65.62
C THR A 25 -5.44 30.39 -66.14
N THR A 26 -4.78 29.23 -66.20
CA THR A 26 -3.38 28.99 -66.65
C THR A 26 -2.30 29.51 -65.67
N THR A 27 -1.11 28.91 -65.54
CA THR A 27 -0.51 27.74 -66.22
C THR A 27 0.28 26.89 -65.20
N ALA A 28 0.77 25.71 -65.61
CA ALA A 28 1.44 24.76 -64.72
C ALA A 28 2.85 25.19 -64.26
N ALA A 29 3.21 24.80 -63.04
CA ALA A 29 4.59 24.68 -62.57
C ALA A 29 4.70 23.43 -61.69
N THR A 30 5.49 22.44 -62.11
CA THR A 30 5.76 21.22 -61.34
C THR A 30 6.87 21.47 -60.33
N THR A 31 6.56 21.35 -59.04
CA THR A 31 7.54 21.39 -57.95
C THR A 31 7.36 20.14 -57.09
N GLU A 32 8.30 19.20 -57.20
CA GLU A 32 8.28 17.96 -56.40
C GLU A 32 8.45 18.29 -54.92
N ARG A 33 7.39 18.11 -54.12
CA ARG A 33 7.53 18.02 -52.68
C ARG A 33 8.14 16.67 -52.33
N ARG A 34 9.47 16.65 -52.21
CA ARG A 34 10.21 15.53 -51.62
C ARG A 34 9.84 15.40 -50.14
N SER A 35 8.75 14.69 -49.86
CA SER A 35 8.33 14.35 -48.51
C SER A 35 9.46 13.61 -47.80
N ALA A 36 10.04 14.23 -46.77
CA ALA A 36 10.90 13.52 -45.84
C ALA A 36 10.00 12.59 -45.01
N GLU A 37 9.93 11.32 -45.43
CA GLU A 37 9.18 10.30 -44.71
C GLU A 37 9.88 10.04 -43.37
N LEU A 38 9.37 10.72 -42.33
CA LEU A 38 9.91 10.62 -40.98
C LEU A 38 9.63 9.21 -40.46
N THR A 39 10.61 8.32 -40.60
CA THR A 39 10.50 6.93 -40.16
C THR A 39 10.43 6.87 -38.64
N VAL A 40 9.22 7.01 -38.10
CA VAL A 40 8.93 6.78 -36.68
C VAL A 40 9.12 5.27 -36.46
N VAL A 41 10.34 4.88 -36.12
CA VAL A 41 10.62 3.59 -35.51
C VAL A 41 9.81 3.58 -34.21
N PRO A 42 8.83 2.68 -34.04
CA PRO A 42 8.13 2.57 -32.78
C PRO A 42 9.11 1.99 -31.77
N GLU A 43 9.70 2.85 -30.94
CA GLU A 43 10.41 2.40 -29.74
C GLU A 43 9.41 1.58 -28.92
N ALA A 44 9.67 0.28 -28.84
CA ALA A 44 8.73 -0.70 -28.33
C ALA A 44 8.63 -0.62 -26.81
N LEU A 45 7.94 0.42 -26.33
CA LEU A 45 7.43 0.58 -24.96
C LEU A 45 6.37 -0.48 -24.66
N THR A 46 6.82 -1.73 -24.67
CA THR A 46 6.18 -2.86 -24.01
C THR A 46 6.30 -2.62 -22.51
N LEU A 47 5.44 -1.73 -22.01
CA LEU A 47 4.97 -1.83 -20.63
C LEU A 47 4.38 -3.23 -20.50
N HIS A 48 5.18 -4.14 -19.94
CA HIS A 48 4.77 -5.48 -19.59
C HIS A 48 3.75 -5.38 -18.45
N ASP A 49 2.51 -5.10 -18.82
CA ASP A 49 1.44 -4.77 -17.90
C ASP A 49 1.20 -5.94 -16.96
N ALA A 50 1.39 -5.70 -15.66
CA ALA A 50 1.24 -6.71 -14.64
C ALA A 50 -0.18 -7.28 -14.70
N THR A 51 -0.33 -8.60 -14.75
CA THR A 51 -1.66 -9.20 -14.72
C THR A 51 -2.24 -9.00 -13.33
N VAL A 52 -3.28 -8.16 -13.23
CA VAL A 52 -3.96 -7.84 -11.97
C VAL A 52 -5.22 -8.69 -11.84
N THR A 53 -5.30 -9.52 -10.80
CA THR A 53 -6.48 -10.31 -10.46
C THR A 53 -7.01 -9.89 -9.10
N ARG A 54 -8.27 -9.46 -9.02
CA ARG A 54 -8.92 -9.22 -7.73
C ARG A 54 -9.34 -10.52 -7.09
N LEU A 55 -8.94 -10.74 -5.85
CA LEU A 55 -9.23 -11.92 -5.06
C LEU A 55 -9.99 -11.50 -3.79
N HIS A 56 -11.12 -12.15 -3.50
CA HIS A 56 -11.85 -11.92 -2.25
C HIS A 56 -11.43 -12.97 -1.21
N TYR A 57 -10.87 -12.51 -0.09
CA TYR A 57 -10.27 -13.37 0.93
C TYR A 57 -11.26 -13.88 1.99
N LEU A 58 -12.41 -13.21 2.13
CA LEU A 58 -13.40 -13.50 3.16
C LEU A 58 -14.61 -14.23 2.57
N SER A 59 -15.17 -15.19 3.31
CA SER A 59 -16.35 -15.97 2.92
C SER A 59 -17.65 -15.36 3.50
N ASP A 60 -18.79 -15.67 2.88
CA ASP A 60 -20.09 -15.13 3.29
C ASP A 60 -20.53 -15.61 4.69
N ALA A 61 -19.96 -16.72 5.16
CA ALA A 61 -20.18 -17.29 6.49
C ALA A 61 -19.28 -16.69 7.59
N HIS A 62 -18.48 -15.65 7.30
CA HIS A 62 -17.59 -15.08 8.30
C HIS A 62 -18.37 -14.35 9.41
N PRO A 63 -18.05 -14.53 10.72
CA PRO A 63 -18.84 -13.96 11.83
C PRO A 63 -19.01 -12.44 11.81
N THR A 64 -18.09 -11.71 11.17
CA THR A 64 -18.13 -10.26 10.97
C THR A 64 -19.05 -9.80 9.83
N GLY A 65 -19.69 -10.74 9.12
CA GLY A 65 -20.13 -10.55 7.74
C GLY A 65 -18.95 -10.33 6.77
N ARG A 66 -19.28 -10.34 5.47
CA ARG A 66 -18.39 -10.06 4.34
C ARG A 66 -18.82 -8.78 3.64
N ASP A 67 -17.85 -7.93 3.30
CA ASP A 67 -18.01 -6.75 2.48
C ASP A 67 -17.25 -6.96 1.16
N LEU A 68 -17.93 -6.95 0.01
CA LEU A 68 -17.26 -7.17 -1.28
C LEU A 68 -16.42 -5.97 -1.74
N ASP A 69 -16.73 -4.76 -1.29
CA ASP A 69 -16.03 -3.53 -1.66
C ASP A 69 -14.79 -3.28 -0.78
N GLN A 70 -14.67 -3.99 0.35
CA GLN A 70 -13.55 -3.85 1.29
C GLN A 70 -12.81 -5.15 1.63
N ASN A 71 -13.39 -6.35 1.43
CA ASN A 71 -12.71 -7.63 1.65
C ASN A 71 -12.18 -8.24 0.35
N TRP A 72 -11.19 -7.56 -0.24
CA TRP A 72 -10.47 -8.02 -1.42
C TRP A 72 -8.98 -7.69 -1.33
N ALA A 73 -8.21 -8.31 -2.21
CA ALA A 73 -6.82 -7.97 -2.47
C ALA A 73 -6.56 -8.07 -3.98
N ASP A 74 -5.83 -7.10 -4.54
CA ASP A 74 -5.40 -7.15 -5.93
C ASP A 74 -4.05 -7.87 -6.00
N LEU A 75 -4.03 -9.04 -6.64
CA LEU A 75 -2.81 -9.79 -6.94
C LEU A 75 -2.23 -9.31 -8.28
N TYR A 76 -1.06 -8.70 -8.24
CA TYR A 76 -0.27 -8.31 -9.40
C TYR A 76 0.76 -9.40 -9.67
N LEU A 77 0.73 -10.02 -10.84
CA LEU A 77 1.73 -10.99 -11.28
C LEU A 77 2.74 -10.35 -12.26
N PRO A 78 4.04 -10.68 -12.15
CA PRO A 78 5.04 -10.27 -13.13
C PRO A 78 4.82 -11.01 -14.46
N ALA A 79 5.05 -10.33 -15.58
CA ALA A 79 4.87 -10.92 -16.90
C ALA A 79 5.85 -12.07 -17.19
N GLY A 80 5.50 -12.92 -18.15
CA GLY A 80 6.28 -14.10 -18.57
C GLY A 80 5.85 -15.40 -17.88
N THR A 81 6.50 -16.49 -18.28
CA THR A 81 6.33 -17.82 -17.67
C THR A 81 7.33 -17.97 -16.54
N HIS A 82 6.85 -18.41 -15.37
CA HIS A 82 7.67 -18.60 -14.17
C HIS A 82 7.66 -20.08 -13.75
N ALA A 83 8.70 -20.53 -13.05
CA ALA A 83 8.78 -21.89 -12.55
C ALA A 83 7.99 -22.04 -11.24
N PHE A 84 7.80 -23.28 -10.78
CA PHE A 84 7.29 -23.57 -9.44
C PHE A 84 8.18 -22.88 -8.39
N ASN A 85 7.57 -22.24 -7.38
CA ASN A 85 8.26 -21.59 -6.26
C ASN A 85 9.45 -20.69 -6.70
N SER A 86 9.23 -19.79 -7.67
CA SER A 86 10.29 -18.94 -8.26
C SER A 86 9.98 -17.45 -8.29
N VAL A 87 8.80 -17.02 -7.87
CA VAL A 87 8.36 -15.62 -7.86
C VAL A 87 8.18 -15.16 -6.41
N PRO A 88 9.06 -14.29 -5.88
CA PRO A 88 8.92 -13.81 -4.51
C PRO A 88 7.62 -13.05 -4.31
N LEU A 89 6.89 -13.37 -3.24
CA LEU A 89 5.66 -12.70 -2.87
C LEU A 89 5.93 -11.50 -1.95
N VAL A 90 5.34 -10.36 -2.30
CA VAL A 90 5.27 -9.16 -1.45
C VAL A 90 3.80 -8.86 -1.11
N VAL A 91 3.42 -8.98 0.16
CA VAL A 91 2.13 -8.51 0.65
C VAL A 91 2.22 -7.02 0.95
N LEU A 92 1.29 -6.20 0.45
CA LEU A 92 1.23 -4.76 0.74
C LEU A 92 0.01 -4.43 1.60
N ILE A 93 0.22 -3.68 2.68
CA ILE A 93 -0.84 -3.20 3.59
C ILE A 93 -0.79 -1.66 3.67
N HIS A 94 -1.80 -0.99 3.12
CA HIS A 94 -1.80 0.47 2.99
C HIS A 94 -2.03 1.21 4.31
N GLY A 95 -1.59 2.48 4.34
CA GLY A 95 -1.78 3.41 5.45
C GLY A 95 -3.13 4.13 5.46
N GLY A 96 -3.17 5.31 6.09
CA GLY A 96 -4.38 6.13 6.21
C GLY A 96 -4.96 6.23 7.63
N GLY A 97 -4.18 5.92 8.67
CA GLY A 97 -4.59 6.09 10.07
C GLY A 97 -5.84 5.27 10.46
N TRP A 98 -6.02 4.11 9.84
CA TRP A 98 -7.19 3.22 9.96
C TRP A 98 -8.55 3.87 9.62
N GLN A 99 -8.58 4.97 8.87
CA GLN A 99 -9.82 5.66 8.44
C GLN A 99 -10.19 5.32 6.98
N SER A 100 -11.48 5.28 6.68
CA SER A 100 -12.04 4.96 5.35
C SER A 100 -11.74 5.98 4.24
N THR A 101 -11.02 7.06 4.53
CA THR A 101 -10.64 8.13 3.57
C THR A 101 -9.60 7.71 2.53
N MET A 102 -8.90 6.59 2.74
CA MET A 102 -7.94 5.98 1.81
C MET A 102 -8.11 4.47 1.82
N GLY A 103 -7.74 3.80 0.72
CA GLY A 103 -7.78 2.34 0.53
C GLY A 103 -6.58 1.84 -0.27
N ALA A 104 -6.55 0.56 -0.59
CA ALA A 104 -5.42 -0.15 -1.20
C ALA A 104 -4.97 0.44 -2.55
N GLY A 105 -5.84 1.18 -3.24
CA GLY A 105 -5.52 1.93 -4.46
C GLY A 105 -4.34 2.89 -4.33
N VAL A 106 -4.03 3.44 -3.14
CA VAL A 106 -2.85 4.30 -2.93
C VAL A 106 -1.52 3.58 -3.18
N PHE A 107 -1.52 2.25 -3.11
CA PHE A 107 -0.37 1.39 -3.34
C PHE A 107 -0.32 0.77 -4.74
N ALA A 108 -1.30 0.98 -5.61
CA ALA A 108 -1.31 0.40 -6.97
C ALA A 108 -0.07 0.77 -7.80
N GLY A 109 0.47 1.98 -7.63
CA GLY A 109 1.73 2.40 -8.27
C GLY A 109 2.96 1.65 -7.74
N LEU A 110 3.04 1.43 -6.41
CA LEU A 110 4.09 0.64 -5.77
C LEU A 110 4.00 -0.84 -6.19
N ALA A 111 2.80 -1.41 -6.26
CA ALA A 111 2.57 -2.77 -6.71
C ALA A 111 3.01 -2.98 -8.17
N ARG A 112 2.78 -1.99 -9.05
CA ARG A 112 3.26 -2.02 -10.44
C ARG A 112 4.79 -1.90 -10.56
N GLU A 113 5.42 -0.99 -9.80
CA GLU A 113 6.90 -0.86 -9.75
C GLU A 113 7.60 -2.06 -9.09
N LEU A 114 6.91 -2.85 -8.25
CA LEU A 114 7.41 -4.11 -7.71
C LEU A 114 7.19 -5.28 -8.69
N SER A 115 6.03 -5.35 -9.35
CA SER A 115 5.74 -6.39 -10.34
C SER A 115 6.64 -6.30 -11.58
N SER A 116 6.92 -5.08 -12.08
CA SER A 116 7.89 -4.88 -13.17
C SER A 116 9.33 -5.30 -12.82
N ARG A 117 9.61 -5.56 -11.53
CA ARG A 117 10.90 -6.06 -11.02
C ARG A 117 10.89 -7.58 -10.77
N GLY A 118 9.85 -8.30 -11.20
CA GLY A 118 9.78 -9.76 -11.07
C GLY A 118 9.41 -10.25 -9.67
N MET A 119 8.48 -9.57 -9.00
CA MET A 119 7.88 -10.00 -7.74
C MET A 119 6.36 -10.07 -7.91
N ALA A 120 5.70 -11.02 -7.26
CA ALA A 120 4.25 -10.99 -7.15
C ALA A 120 3.86 -10.04 -6.01
N VAL A 121 2.75 -9.32 -6.18
CA VAL A 121 2.30 -8.36 -5.16
C VAL A 121 0.85 -8.60 -4.79
N TYR A 122 0.60 -8.90 -3.52
CA TYR A 122 -0.74 -9.11 -2.96
C TYR A 122 -1.11 -7.87 -2.14
N ASN A 123 -1.80 -6.91 -2.78
CA ASN A 123 -2.12 -5.61 -2.21
C ASN A 123 -3.52 -5.63 -1.58
N ILE A 124 -3.61 -5.61 -0.24
CA ILE A 124 -4.84 -5.91 0.48
C ILE A 124 -5.68 -4.67 0.82
N GLU A 125 -6.99 -4.79 0.68
CA GLU A 125 -8.02 -3.89 1.20
C GLU A 125 -8.61 -4.50 2.49
N TYR A 126 -9.13 -3.67 3.41
CA TYR A 126 -9.67 -4.12 4.70
C TYR A 126 -10.64 -3.09 5.30
N ARG A 127 -11.66 -3.48 6.06
CA ARG A 127 -12.63 -2.51 6.64
C ARG A 127 -11.96 -1.58 7.65
N ARG A 128 -12.40 -0.31 7.70
CA ARG A 128 -11.78 0.78 8.48
C ARG A 128 -12.79 1.58 9.30
N LEU A 129 -12.29 2.45 10.18
CA LEU A 129 -13.12 3.43 10.89
C LEU A 129 -13.86 4.28 9.86
N GLY A 130 -15.19 4.42 10.04
CA GLY A 130 -16.09 5.04 9.07
C GLY A 130 -16.61 4.11 7.97
N SER A 131 -16.22 2.83 7.95
CA SER A 131 -16.68 1.83 6.98
C SER A 131 -16.78 0.41 7.57
N GLY A 132 -17.21 0.29 8.84
CA GLY A 132 -17.43 -1.00 9.52
C GLY A 132 -16.20 -1.65 10.18
N GLY A 133 -15.03 -1.03 10.06
CA GLY A 133 -13.81 -1.41 10.77
C GLY A 133 -13.66 -0.76 12.15
N GLY A 134 -12.43 -0.76 12.66
CA GLY A 134 -12.11 -0.57 14.07
C GLY A 134 -11.87 -1.92 14.77
N TRP A 135 -11.80 -1.92 16.10
CA TRP A 135 -11.64 -3.14 16.88
C TRP A 135 -12.94 -3.99 16.91
N PRO A 136 -12.89 -5.32 16.68
CA PRO A 136 -11.74 -6.11 16.21
C PRO A 136 -11.63 -6.19 14.68
N THR A 137 -12.69 -5.81 13.95
CA THR A 137 -12.92 -6.08 12.52
C THR A 137 -11.75 -5.72 11.60
N THR A 138 -11.07 -4.59 11.82
CA THR A 138 -9.89 -4.19 11.01
C THR A 138 -8.72 -5.15 11.15
N PHE A 139 -8.51 -5.69 12.35
CA PHE A 139 -7.42 -6.64 12.62
C PHE A 139 -7.78 -8.04 12.12
N ASP A 140 -9.03 -8.47 12.33
CA ASP A 140 -9.55 -9.72 11.78
C ASP A 140 -9.49 -9.73 10.23
N ASP A 141 -9.95 -8.68 9.56
CA ASP A 141 -9.88 -8.57 8.09
C ASP A 141 -8.45 -8.76 7.55
N VAL A 142 -7.46 -8.10 8.17
CA VAL A 142 -6.05 -8.25 7.79
C VAL A 142 -5.54 -9.65 8.09
N ALA A 143 -5.93 -10.25 9.21
CA ALA A 143 -5.59 -11.64 9.52
C ALA A 143 -6.15 -12.61 8.46
N ARG A 144 -7.41 -12.44 8.02
CA ARG A 144 -8.01 -13.27 6.97
C ARG A 144 -7.39 -13.04 5.60
N ALA A 145 -7.06 -11.80 5.25
CA ALA A 145 -6.33 -11.49 4.02
C ALA A 145 -4.96 -12.18 4.00
N MET A 146 -4.23 -12.11 5.11
CA MET A 146 -2.95 -12.80 5.28
C MET A 146 -3.12 -14.33 5.19
N ASP A 147 -4.08 -14.92 5.89
CA ASP A 147 -4.32 -16.37 5.88
C ASP A 147 -4.79 -16.91 4.52
N TYR A 148 -5.39 -16.06 3.68
CA TYR A 148 -5.77 -16.40 2.31
C TYR A 148 -4.56 -16.56 1.38
N VAL A 149 -3.36 -16.09 1.73
CA VAL A 149 -2.14 -16.30 0.94
C VAL A 149 -1.88 -17.80 0.68
N ALA A 150 -2.28 -18.68 1.60
CA ALA A 150 -2.25 -20.14 1.39
C ALA A 150 -3.18 -20.58 0.23
N GLU A 151 -4.37 -19.99 0.09
CA GLU A 151 -5.29 -20.23 -1.03
C GLU A 151 -4.79 -19.60 -2.34
N VAL A 152 -4.01 -18.51 -2.25
CA VAL A 152 -3.34 -17.90 -3.42
C VAL A 152 -2.25 -18.84 -3.95
N ALA A 153 -1.38 -19.38 -3.09
CA ALA A 153 -0.31 -20.30 -3.51
C ALA A 153 -0.83 -21.56 -4.20
N LEU A 154 -1.96 -22.12 -3.73
CA LEU A 154 -2.61 -23.27 -4.37
C LEU A 154 -3.11 -22.98 -5.80
N ARG A 155 -3.40 -21.71 -6.13
CA ARG A 155 -3.84 -21.28 -7.48
C ARG A 155 -2.70 -20.76 -8.34
N TYR A 156 -1.64 -20.27 -7.72
CA TYR A 156 -0.47 -19.67 -8.35
C TYR A 156 0.80 -20.33 -7.79
N PRO A 157 1.09 -21.60 -8.17
CA PRO A 157 2.19 -22.38 -7.59
C PRO A 157 3.59 -21.90 -7.99
N GLN A 158 3.69 -20.84 -8.81
CA GLN A 158 4.94 -20.11 -9.04
C GLN A 158 5.34 -19.20 -7.88
N LEU A 159 4.43 -18.90 -6.96
CA LEU A 159 4.68 -17.97 -5.84
C LEU A 159 5.51 -18.64 -4.74
N ALA A 160 6.62 -18.00 -4.38
CA ALA A 160 7.38 -18.31 -3.18
C ALA A 160 6.73 -17.62 -1.98
N ILE A 161 5.99 -18.38 -1.17
CA ILE A 161 5.30 -17.85 0.02
C ILE A 161 6.10 -18.07 1.30
N GLU A 162 7.00 -19.06 1.28
CA GLU A 162 7.91 -19.42 2.36
C GLU A 162 8.87 -18.28 2.69
N ASP A 163 9.25 -17.48 1.69
CA ASP A 163 10.11 -16.30 1.82
C ASP A 163 9.37 -14.96 1.66
N ALA A 164 8.04 -14.98 1.78
CA ALA A 164 7.20 -13.82 1.55
C ALA A 164 7.51 -12.65 2.50
N LEU A 165 7.60 -11.46 1.90
CA LEU A 165 7.78 -10.18 2.56
C LEU A 165 6.43 -9.48 2.78
N VAL A 166 6.17 -8.95 3.98
CA VAL A 166 5.11 -7.95 4.17
C VAL A 166 5.72 -6.56 4.17
N VAL A 167 5.12 -5.62 3.43
CA VAL A 167 5.41 -4.19 3.53
C VAL A 167 4.14 -3.46 3.92
N GLY A 168 4.23 -2.58 4.91
CA GLY A 168 3.13 -1.70 5.27
C GLY A 168 3.56 -0.25 5.40
N HIS A 169 2.60 0.68 5.29
CA HIS A 169 2.81 2.11 5.58
C HIS A 169 1.92 2.61 6.72
N SER A 170 2.46 3.42 7.64
CA SER A 170 1.68 4.07 8.70
C SER A 170 0.86 3.04 9.51
N ALA A 171 -0.45 3.20 9.59
CA ALA A 171 -1.40 2.19 10.09
C ALA A 171 -1.14 0.77 9.54
N GLY A 172 -0.96 0.64 8.22
CA GLY A 172 -0.63 -0.61 7.55
C GLY A 172 0.74 -1.18 7.95
N ALA A 173 1.69 -0.34 8.38
CA ALA A 173 3.00 -0.78 8.86
C ALA A 173 2.95 -1.36 10.28
N GLN A 174 2.04 -0.87 11.13
CA GLN A 174 1.71 -1.53 12.40
C GLN A 174 1.02 -2.87 12.12
N LEU A 175 0.01 -2.88 11.25
CA LEU A 175 -0.71 -4.10 10.85
C LEU A 175 0.23 -5.15 10.23
N ALA A 176 1.22 -4.75 9.43
CA ALA A 176 2.20 -5.65 8.82
C ALA A 176 3.10 -6.35 9.86
N VAL A 177 3.66 -5.60 10.82
CA VAL A 177 4.52 -6.18 11.85
C VAL A 177 3.69 -7.05 12.81
N TRP A 178 2.51 -6.61 13.22
CA TRP A 178 1.58 -7.43 14.01
C TRP A 178 1.14 -8.72 13.29
N ALA A 179 0.80 -8.64 11.99
CA ALA A 179 0.37 -9.81 11.22
C ALA A 179 1.45 -10.88 11.09
N SER A 180 2.73 -10.49 11.23
CA SER A 180 3.90 -11.38 11.23
C SER A 180 4.20 -12.05 12.59
N THR A 181 3.47 -11.70 13.65
CA THR A 181 3.67 -12.24 15.01
C THR A 181 2.48 -13.09 15.50
N ARG A 182 1.48 -13.33 14.63
CA ARG A 182 0.23 -14.04 14.97
C ARG A 182 0.40 -15.49 15.41
N GLN A 183 1.56 -16.10 15.12
CA GLN A 183 1.92 -17.43 15.60
C GLN A 183 2.04 -17.51 17.12
N ASP A 184 2.27 -16.37 17.80
CA ASP A 184 2.42 -16.30 19.25
C ASP A 184 1.19 -15.83 20.03
N LEU A 185 0.14 -15.39 19.33
CA LEU A 185 -1.19 -15.17 19.90
C LEU A 185 -1.79 -16.48 20.42
N ARG A 186 -2.75 -16.40 21.35
CA ARG A 186 -3.37 -17.56 22.03
C ARG A 186 -4.88 -17.38 22.20
N GLY A 187 -5.63 -18.48 22.25
CA GLY A 187 -7.01 -18.49 22.73
C GLY A 187 -7.99 -17.70 21.85
N ASP A 188 -8.60 -16.65 22.40
CA ASP A 188 -9.60 -15.77 21.77
C ASP A 188 -9.02 -14.51 21.12
N GLU A 189 -7.68 -14.39 21.05
CA GLU A 189 -7.02 -13.26 20.41
C GLU A 189 -7.30 -13.15 18.91
N VAL A 190 -7.45 -11.90 18.44
CA VAL A 190 -7.83 -11.61 17.06
C VAL A 190 -6.73 -12.11 16.10
N GLY A 191 -7.11 -12.89 15.08
CA GLY A 191 -6.16 -13.43 14.11
C GLY A 191 -5.28 -14.59 14.60
N PHE A 192 -5.59 -15.21 15.75
CA PHE A 192 -5.00 -16.48 16.22
C PHE A 192 -5.13 -17.62 15.18
N GLN A 193 -4.25 -18.62 15.28
CA GLN A 193 -4.09 -19.74 14.33
C GLN A 193 -3.83 -19.31 12.88
N PRO A 194 -2.75 -18.55 12.61
CA PRO A 194 -2.38 -18.16 11.26
C PRO A 194 -2.11 -19.38 10.35
N ARG A 195 -2.74 -19.40 9.19
CA ARG A 195 -2.47 -20.34 8.08
C ARG A 195 -1.26 -19.91 7.24
N PHE A 196 -0.91 -18.63 7.28
CA PHE A 196 0.26 -18.07 6.59
C PHE A 196 1.11 -17.25 7.57
N ARG A 197 2.43 -17.44 7.48
CA ARG A 197 3.45 -16.76 8.30
C ARG A 197 4.51 -16.16 7.38
N PRO A 198 4.61 -14.82 7.27
CA PRO A 198 5.69 -14.19 6.53
C PRO A 198 7.02 -14.30 7.30
N THR A 199 8.14 -14.44 6.60
CA THR A 199 9.46 -14.57 7.24
C THR A 199 10.18 -13.25 7.47
N ARG A 200 9.65 -12.14 6.95
CA ARG A 200 10.34 -10.84 6.92
C ARG A 200 9.35 -9.68 6.73
N VAL A 201 9.64 -8.52 7.34
CA VAL A 201 8.76 -7.33 7.27
C VAL A 201 9.54 -6.03 7.01
N ILE A 202 8.98 -5.16 6.17
CA ILE A 202 9.36 -3.75 6.08
C ILE A 202 8.23 -2.87 6.64
N SER A 203 8.57 -2.03 7.62
CA SER A 203 7.66 -1.06 8.23
C SER A 203 7.99 0.35 7.73
N LEU A 204 7.11 0.97 6.95
CA LEU A 204 7.28 2.34 6.45
C LEU A 204 6.54 3.33 7.37
N ALA A 205 7.27 4.07 8.21
CA ALA A 205 6.73 5.02 9.20
C ALA A 205 5.63 4.45 10.13
N GLY A 206 5.79 3.20 10.59
CA GLY A 206 4.80 2.54 11.45
C GLY A 206 4.81 3.00 12.91
N PRO A 207 3.64 3.17 13.56
CA PRO A 207 3.52 3.32 15.00
C PRO A 207 3.70 1.96 15.68
N LEU A 208 4.95 1.50 15.74
CA LEU A 208 5.33 0.17 16.25
C LEU A 208 5.36 0.08 17.79
N ASP A 209 5.07 1.17 18.49
CA ASP A 209 4.81 1.22 19.94
C ASP A 209 3.51 2.01 20.14
N MET A 210 2.39 1.29 20.07
CA MET A 210 1.05 1.88 20.03
C MET A 210 0.70 2.56 21.36
N VAL A 211 1.18 2.03 22.49
CA VAL A 211 1.02 2.67 23.80
C VAL A 211 1.80 3.98 23.89
N TYR A 212 3.06 4.02 23.43
CA TYR A 212 3.83 5.26 23.34
C TYR A 212 3.13 6.29 22.46
N ALA A 213 2.76 5.92 21.23
CA ALA A 213 2.14 6.83 20.27
C ALA A 213 0.78 7.38 20.76
N ALA A 214 -0.09 6.54 21.33
CA ALA A 214 -1.37 6.98 21.89
C ALA A 214 -1.20 7.96 23.07
N ASN A 215 -0.20 7.73 23.92
CA ASN A 215 0.11 8.62 25.05
C ASN A 215 0.83 9.92 24.63
N HIS A 216 1.45 9.95 23.44
CA HIS A 216 2.07 11.14 22.84
C HIS A 216 1.16 11.83 21.80
N GLY A 217 -0.15 11.57 21.84
CA GLY A 217 -1.17 12.35 21.12
C GLY A 217 -1.79 11.67 19.90
N ASP A 218 -1.39 10.46 19.52
CA ASP A 218 -2.02 9.75 18.40
C ASP A 218 -3.40 9.18 18.77
N ASN A 219 -4.41 10.05 18.71
CA ASN A 219 -5.80 9.70 18.97
C ASN A 219 -6.39 8.75 17.90
N ARG A 220 -5.72 8.47 16.77
CA ARG A 220 -6.19 7.48 15.77
C ARG A 220 -6.04 6.06 16.29
N ILE A 221 -4.98 5.81 17.07
CA ILE A 221 -4.76 4.55 17.80
C ILE A 221 -5.86 4.36 18.86
N VAL A 222 -6.17 5.42 19.61
CA VAL A 222 -7.27 5.44 20.59
C VAL A 222 -8.62 5.15 19.92
N ALA A 223 -8.85 5.70 18.72
CA ALA A 223 -10.06 5.46 17.94
C ALA A 223 -10.15 4.02 17.39
N VAL A 224 -9.07 3.49 16.77
CA VAL A 224 -9.12 2.14 16.17
C VAL A 224 -9.22 1.04 17.22
N LEU A 225 -8.58 1.20 18.38
CA LEU A 225 -8.69 0.28 19.50
C LEU A 225 -9.91 0.56 20.39
N GLY A 226 -10.66 1.65 20.16
CA GLY A 226 -11.85 2.00 20.92
C GLY A 226 -11.59 2.25 22.41
N GLY A 227 -10.49 2.93 22.74
CA GLY A 227 -10.05 3.25 24.11
C GLY A 227 -8.56 3.60 24.21
N ARG A 228 -8.16 4.25 25.31
CA ARG A 228 -6.74 4.52 25.64
C ARG A 228 -6.05 3.27 26.19
N PRO A 229 -4.70 3.23 26.30
CA PRO A 229 -3.97 2.10 26.88
C PRO A 229 -4.47 1.66 28.27
N ALA A 230 -4.96 2.60 29.09
CA ALA A 230 -5.52 2.31 30.41
C ALA A 230 -6.94 1.75 30.36
N ASP A 231 -7.75 2.12 29.37
CA ASP A 231 -9.16 1.74 29.26
C ASP A 231 -9.31 0.33 28.68
N VAL A 232 -8.47 -0.01 27.68
CA VAL A 232 -8.56 -1.26 26.92
C VAL A 232 -7.20 -2.00 26.81
N PRO A 233 -6.45 -2.20 27.91
CA PRO A 233 -5.07 -2.70 27.87
C PRO A 233 -4.92 -4.04 27.14
N LYS A 234 -5.91 -4.95 27.24
CA LYS A 234 -5.91 -6.21 26.49
C LYS A 234 -5.89 -6.03 24.96
N ARG A 235 -6.54 -4.98 24.44
CA ARG A 235 -6.55 -4.69 22.99
C ARG A 235 -5.17 -4.25 22.51
N TYR A 236 -4.52 -3.36 23.26
CA TYR A 236 -3.13 -2.97 22.99
C TYR A 236 -2.21 -4.18 23.09
N ALA A 237 -2.29 -4.98 24.16
CA ALA A 237 -1.46 -6.17 24.33
C ALA A 237 -1.53 -7.16 23.16
N SER A 238 -2.71 -7.32 22.54
CA SER A 238 -2.94 -8.28 21.45
C SER A 238 -2.48 -7.79 20.06
N VAL A 239 -2.31 -6.47 19.84
CA VAL A 239 -1.95 -5.92 18.50
C VAL A 239 -0.81 -4.90 18.46
N ASP A 240 -0.27 -4.47 19.61
CA ASP A 240 0.87 -3.55 19.68
C ASP A 240 2.18 -4.29 19.36
N PRO A 241 2.92 -3.93 18.28
CA PRO A 241 4.09 -4.68 17.85
C PRO A 241 5.19 -4.77 18.92
N ILE A 242 5.44 -3.71 19.71
CA ILE A 242 6.49 -3.74 20.75
C ILE A 242 6.17 -4.68 21.93
N GLN A 243 4.90 -5.08 22.06
CA GLN A 243 4.45 -6.04 23.07
C GLN A 243 4.55 -7.49 22.53
N ASN A 244 4.41 -7.65 21.21
CA ASN A 244 4.39 -8.93 20.49
C ASN A 244 5.71 -9.22 19.75
N LEU A 245 6.85 -9.06 20.42
CA LEU A 245 8.18 -9.21 19.79
C LEU A 245 8.57 -10.68 19.56
N ASP A 246 8.52 -11.15 18.31
CA ASP A 246 9.13 -12.40 17.84
C ASP A 246 10.58 -12.15 17.31
N PRO A 247 11.63 -12.68 17.97
CA PRO A 247 13.01 -12.56 17.51
C PRO A 247 13.31 -13.19 16.13
N ASN A 248 12.48 -14.14 15.68
CA ASN A 248 12.72 -14.95 14.50
C ASN A 248 12.35 -14.26 13.18
N VAL A 249 11.59 -13.15 13.23
CA VAL A 249 11.15 -12.39 12.05
C VAL A 249 11.96 -11.10 11.90
N PRO A 250 12.89 -11.02 10.92
CA PRO A 250 13.54 -9.79 10.51
C PRO A 250 12.59 -8.61 10.22
N VAL A 251 12.83 -7.48 10.89
CA VAL A 251 12.10 -6.22 10.65
C VAL A 251 13.05 -5.08 10.25
N ILE A 252 12.82 -4.50 9.07
CA ILE A 252 13.47 -3.27 8.62
C ILE A 252 12.45 -2.12 8.75
N ALA A 253 12.69 -1.20 9.67
CA ALA A 253 11.84 -0.03 9.87
C ALA A 253 12.42 1.18 9.13
N ILE A 254 11.76 1.63 8.06
CA ILE A 254 12.15 2.80 7.27
C ILE A 254 11.31 3.99 7.69
N HIS A 255 11.92 5.12 8.05
CA HIS A 255 11.23 6.28 8.61
C HIS A 255 11.78 7.60 8.05
N GLY A 256 10.92 8.57 7.77
CA GLY A 256 11.37 9.92 7.40
C GLY A 256 11.90 10.68 8.63
N SER A 257 13.04 11.37 8.51
CA SER A 257 13.64 12.06 9.65
C SER A 257 12.84 13.29 10.13
N LEU A 258 11.89 13.77 9.33
CA LEU A 258 11.00 14.90 9.63
C LEU A 258 9.53 14.44 9.78
N ASP A 259 9.30 13.17 10.14
CA ASP A 259 7.95 12.68 10.41
C ASP A 259 7.39 13.25 11.72
N THR A 260 6.30 14.00 11.61
CA THR A 260 5.53 14.60 12.71
C THR A 260 4.17 13.94 12.90
N VAL A 261 3.83 12.96 12.07
CA VAL A 261 2.54 12.25 12.04
C VAL A 261 2.65 10.91 12.77
N VAL A 262 3.81 10.26 12.68
CA VAL A 262 4.27 9.21 13.59
C VAL A 262 5.71 9.55 13.92
N ALA A 263 6.06 9.72 15.20
CA ALA A 263 7.43 10.09 15.56
C ALA A 263 8.42 8.96 15.19
N PRO A 264 9.60 9.23 14.60
CA PRO A 264 10.63 8.24 14.27
C PRO A 264 11.10 7.39 15.48
N ALA A 265 10.91 7.94 16.69
CA ALA A 265 11.06 7.24 17.96
C ALA A 265 10.29 5.91 18.02
N ASN A 266 9.15 5.75 17.33
CA ASN A 266 8.42 4.48 17.26
C ASN A 266 9.28 3.36 16.67
N SER A 267 9.85 3.59 15.49
CA SER A 267 10.73 2.63 14.81
C SER A 267 12.01 2.38 15.61
N GLN A 268 12.61 3.43 16.18
CA GLN A 268 13.80 3.31 17.01
C GLN A 268 13.55 2.47 18.28
N ARG A 269 12.43 2.71 18.99
CA ARG A 269 12.03 1.97 20.19
C ARG A 269 11.77 0.49 19.89
N TYR A 270 11.00 0.21 18.83
CA TYR A 270 10.73 -1.17 18.40
C TYR A 270 12.03 -1.92 18.03
N VAL A 271 12.88 -1.32 17.19
CA VAL A 271 14.14 -1.94 16.76
C VAL A 271 15.08 -2.19 17.94
N ALA A 272 15.18 -1.25 18.89
CA ALA A 272 15.97 -1.44 20.11
C ALA A 272 15.39 -2.55 21.02
N ALA A 273 14.07 -2.64 21.15
CA ALA A 273 13.41 -3.67 21.95
C ALA A 273 13.55 -5.07 21.32
N LEU A 274 13.41 -5.20 20.00
CA LEU A 274 13.59 -6.44 19.27
C LEU A 274 15.04 -6.93 19.36
N LYS A 275 16.03 -6.06 19.13
CA LYS A 275 17.45 -6.39 19.34
C LYS A 275 17.77 -6.80 20.77
N LYS A 276 17.14 -6.18 21.79
CA LYS A 276 17.31 -6.57 23.19
C LYS A 276 16.80 -8.00 23.49
N ARG A 277 15.89 -8.55 22.68
CA ARG A 277 15.46 -9.96 22.73
C ARG A 277 16.31 -10.90 21.85
N GLY A 278 17.43 -10.42 21.28
CA GLY A 278 18.24 -11.18 20.31
C GLY A 278 17.64 -11.21 18.90
N GLY A 279 16.56 -10.47 18.66
CA GLY A 279 15.89 -10.41 17.36
C GLY A 279 16.62 -9.55 16.33
N ARG A 280 16.40 -9.86 15.05
CA ARG A 280 17.09 -9.23 13.93
C ARG A 280 16.30 -8.01 13.43
N ALA A 281 16.87 -6.82 13.54
CA ALA A 281 16.16 -5.59 13.21
C ALA A 281 17.08 -4.46 12.73
N ALA A 282 16.55 -3.52 11.94
CA ALA A 282 17.25 -2.30 11.55
C ALA A 282 16.30 -1.10 11.45
N VAL A 283 16.84 0.11 11.63
CA VAL A 283 16.13 1.37 11.36
C VAL A 283 16.89 2.17 10.30
N GLU A 284 16.23 2.44 9.17
CA GLU A 284 16.72 3.32 8.11
C GLU A 284 16.00 4.67 8.26
N LEU A 285 16.73 5.70 8.73
CA LEU A 285 16.22 7.07 8.76
C LEU A 285 16.56 7.77 7.45
N LEU A 286 15.54 8.20 6.72
CA LEU A 286 15.66 8.91 5.45
C LEU A 286 15.71 10.43 5.70
N PRO A 287 16.85 11.11 5.49
CA PRO A 287 17.00 12.52 5.85
C PRO A 287 16.07 13.44 5.04
N GLY A 288 15.36 14.32 5.73
CA GLY A 288 14.47 15.31 5.12
C GLY A 288 13.10 14.78 4.68
N GLU A 289 12.89 13.47 4.66
CA GLU A 289 11.59 12.87 4.33
C GLU A 289 10.59 13.01 5.51
N ASN A 290 9.30 13.03 5.17
CA ASN A 290 8.18 13.07 6.11
C ASN A 290 7.28 11.82 5.95
N HIS A 291 6.17 11.78 6.70
CA HIS A 291 5.26 10.63 6.76
C HIS A 291 4.78 10.10 5.42
N THR A 292 4.47 10.98 4.45
CA THR A 292 3.87 10.58 3.17
C THR A 292 4.87 10.62 2.01
N SER A 293 5.97 11.36 2.14
CA SER A 293 6.98 11.42 1.08
C SER A 293 7.69 10.08 0.89
N ILE A 294 7.97 9.31 1.95
CA ILE A 294 8.64 7.99 1.86
C ILE A 294 7.91 6.94 0.99
N VAL A 295 6.61 7.12 0.73
CA VAL A 295 5.81 6.27 -0.19
C VAL A 295 5.39 6.99 -1.48
N SER A 296 5.77 8.27 -1.65
CA SER A 296 5.43 9.05 -2.82
C SER A 296 6.43 8.85 -3.95
N THR A 297 5.97 8.53 -5.16
CA THR A 297 6.81 8.43 -6.37
C THR A 297 7.58 9.71 -6.72
N ARG A 298 7.25 10.84 -6.08
CA ARG A 298 7.91 12.15 -6.22
C ARG A 298 9.01 12.42 -5.18
N SER A 299 9.21 11.52 -4.20
CA SER A 299 10.30 11.64 -3.22
C SER A 299 11.65 11.23 -3.81
N PRO A 300 12.75 11.94 -3.49
CA PRO A 300 14.09 11.50 -3.87
C PRO A 300 14.46 10.14 -3.22
N SER A 301 13.95 9.85 -2.03
CA SER A 301 14.15 8.56 -1.35
C SER A 301 13.29 7.43 -1.89
N PHE A 302 12.27 7.68 -2.72
CA PHE A 302 11.37 6.63 -3.22
C PHE A 302 12.12 5.48 -3.92
N ARG A 303 13.13 5.81 -4.74
CA ARG A 303 13.95 4.80 -5.44
C ARG A 303 14.82 3.99 -4.46
N ARG A 304 15.24 4.57 -3.31
CA ARG A 304 15.92 3.86 -2.21
C ARG A 304 14.96 2.92 -1.48
N VAL A 305 13.75 3.37 -1.12
CA VAL A 305 12.71 2.53 -0.48
C VAL A 305 12.34 1.35 -1.37
N LEU A 306 12.06 1.60 -2.65
CA LEU A 306 11.72 0.57 -3.62
C LEU A 306 12.87 -0.44 -3.85
N ASN A 307 14.12 0.03 -3.87
CA ASN A 307 15.28 -0.85 -3.96
C ASN A 307 15.48 -1.68 -2.67
N LEU A 308 15.21 -1.13 -1.48
CA LEU A 308 15.24 -1.87 -0.21
C LEU A 308 14.17 -2.97 -0.16
N ILE A 309 12.94 -2.69 -0.63
CA ILE A 309 11.87 -3.70 -0.77
C ILE A 309 12.32 -4.79 -1.75
N THR A 310 12.81 -4.39 -2.93
CA THR A 310 13.27 -5.33 -3.99
C THR A 310 14.38 -6.26 -3.48
N ALA A 311 15.34 -5.72 -2.72
CA ALA A 311 16.44 -6.51 -2.16
C ALA A 311 15.95 -7.45 -1.04
N THR A 312 15.11 -6.95 -0.13
CA THR A 312 14.59 -7.72 1.02
C THR A 312 13.73 -8.90 0.58
N ALA A 313 12.98 -8.76 -0.52
CA ALA A 313 12.17 -9.82 -1.12
C ALA A 313 12.98 -10.85 -1.94
N LYS A 314 14.26 -10.58 -2.25
CA LYS A 314 15.10 -11.44 -3.13
C LYS A 314 16.37 -11.97 -2.47
N ALA A 315 16.69 -11.52 -1.26
CA ALA A 315 17.86 -11.96 -0.51
C ALA A 315 17.54 -13.18 0.35
N GLU A 316 18.56 -13.97 0.69
CA GLU A 316 18.44 -14.97 1.76
C GLU A 316 18.23 -14.29 3.12
N LEU A 317 17.62 -14.99 4.08
CA LEU A 317 17.34 -14.40 5.39
C LEU A 317 18.60 -13.90 6.09
N ASP A 318 19.74 -14.58 5.98
CA ASP A 318 21.01 -14.19 6.64
C ASP A 318 21.67 -12.95 6.02
N GLN A 319 21.45 -12.73 4.71
CA GLN A 319 21.93 -11.58 3.93
C GLN A 319 21.23 -10.27 4.27
N LEU A 320 20.04 -10.32 4.91
CA LEU A 320 19.26 -9.13 5.25
C LEU A 320 20.04 -8.15 6.15
N PRO A 321 19.93 -6.81 5.91
CA PRO A 321 20.68 -5.77 6.62
C PRO A 321 20.10 -5.44 8.01
N VAL A 322 19.97 -6.47 8.86
CA VAL A 322 19.24 -6.47 10.14
C VAL A 322 20.07 -7.02 11.31
N LYS A 323 21.40 -6.97 11.17
CA LYS A 323 22.37 -7.31 12.23
C LYS A 323 22.44 -6.19 13.25
#